data_AF-A0A3D3RFQ7-F1
#
_entry.id   AF-A0A3D3RFQ7-F1
#
_cell.length_a   1.000
_cell.length_b   1.000
_cell.length_c   1.000
_cell.angle_alpha   90.00
_cell.angle_beta   90.00
_cell.angle_gamma   90.00
#
_symmetry.space_group_name_H-M   'P 1'
#
loop_
_entity.id
_entity.type
_entity.pdbx_description
1 polymer ?
#
loop_
_entity_poly.entity_id
_entity_poly.type
_entity_poly.pdbx_seq_one_letter_code
_entity_poly.pdbx_strand_id
1 'polypeptide(L)'
;RISSVKEARDATLVAGIRRVRPCLMTTATTILALIPILTSTGRGSDIMVPMAIPSFGGMLIEVMTMLVVPVLYCSVMEWKLKLGIEDP
;
A
#
# COMPACT_ATOMS: atom_id res chain seq x y z
N ARG A 1 -2.49 7.55 24.25
CA ARG A 1 -1.45 8.58 24.46
C ARG A 1 -0.11 7.92 24.19
N ILE A 2 0.61 8.38 23.17
CA ILE A 2 1.92 7.84 22.81
C ILE A 2 2.94 8.71 23.55
N SER A 3 3.60 8.16 24.55
CA SER A 3 4.45 8.89 25.49
C SER A 3 5.95 8.78 25.18
N SER A 4 6.31 7.91 24.22
CA SER A 4 7.71 7.67 23.84
C SER A 4 7.85 7.32 22.36
N VAL A 5 8.99 7.69 21.76
CA VAL A 5 9.41 7.28 20.40
C VAL A 5 9.33 5.76 20.23
N LYS A 6 9.59 5.00 21.29
CA LYS A 6 9.51 3.54 21.27
C LYS A 6 8.07 3.04 21.10
N GLU A 7 7.09 3.66 21.75
CA GLU A 7 5.66 3.34 21.57
C GLU A 7 5.14 3.73 20.18
N ALA A 8 5.60 4.87 19.64
CA ALA A 8 5.24 5.29 18.29
C ALA A 8 5.68 4.27 17.23
N ARG A 9 6.91 3.76 17.37
CA ARG A 9 7.49 2.72 16.50
C ARG A 9 6.78 1.37 16.64
N ASP A 10 6.44 0.97 17.86
CA ASP A 10 5.75 -0.30 18.10
C ASP A 10 4.32 -0.28 17.56
N ALA A 11 3.60 0.84 17.76
CA ALA A 11 2.27 1.05 17.21
C ALA A 11 2.26 1.06 15.67
N THR A 12 3.26 1.69 15.04
CA THR A 12 3.40 1.68 13.58
C THR A 12 3.77 0.31 13.03
N LEU A 13 4.59 -0.47 13.73
CA LEU A 13 4.87 -1.87 13.37
C LEU A 13 3.61 -2.73 13.41
N VAL A 14 2.84 -2.65 14.51
CA VAL A 14 1.58 -3.40 14.65
C VAL A 14 0.57 -2.98 13.57
N ALA A 15 0.47 -1.69 13.29
CA ALA A 15 -0.39 -1.17 12.23
C ALA A 15 0.06 -1.62 10.84
N GLY A 16 1.37 -1.59 10.56
CA GLY A 16 1.97 -2.03 9.29
C GLY A 16 1.68 -3.50 9.02
N ILE A 17 1.95 -4.38 9.98
CA ILE A 17 1.71 -5.84 9.85
C ILE A 17 0.23 -6.15 9.57
N ARG A 18 -0.69 -5.40 10.19
CA ARG A 18 -2.14 -5.57 9.96
C ARG A 18 -2.57 -5.14 8.56
N ARG A 19 -1.90 -4.17 7.93
CA ARG A 19 -2.22 -3.69 6.57
C ARG A 19 -1.53 -4.50 5.47
N VAL A 20 -0.41 -5.15 5.78
CA VAL A 20 0.33 -5.97 4.81
C VAL A 20 -0.52 -7.09 4.22
N ARG A 21 -1.26 -7.84 5.06
CA ARG A 21 -2.06 -8.97 4.57
C ARG A 21 -3.22 -8.55 3.67
N PRO A 22 -4.04 -7.54 4.04
CA PRO A 22 -5.10 -7.03 3.16
C PRO A 22 -4.60 -6.50 1.82
N CYS A 23 -3.56 -5.66 1.80
CA CYS A 23 -3.02 -5.11 0.56
C CYS A 23 -2.51 -6.21 -0.37
N LEU A 24 -1.69 -7.13 0.14
CA LEU A 24 -1.21 -8.25 -0.67
C LEU A 24 -2.34 -9.11 -1.24
N MET A 25 -3.42 -9.31 -0.49
CA MET A 25 -4.59 -10.06 -0.96
C MET A 25 -5.27 -9.36 -2.14
N THR A 26 -5.44 -8.03 -2.08
CA THR A 26 -6.03 -7.26 -3.17
C THR A 26 -5.12 -7.26 -4.39
N THR A 27 -3.82 -7.01 -4.21
CA THR A 27 -2.86 -6.99 -5.31
C THR A 27 -2.79 -8.33 -6.02
N ALA A 28 -2.74 -9.43 -5.25
CA ALA A 28 -2.71 -10.79 -5.80
C ALA A 28 -3.98 -11.11 -6.59
N THR A 29 -5.17 -10.79 -6.04
CA THR A 29 -6.44 -11.09 -6.71
C THR A 29 -6.59 -10.32 -8.02
N THR A 30 -6.18 -9.04 -8.05
CA THR A 30 -6.22 -8.24 -9.28
C THR A 30 -5.24 -8.76 -10.32
N ILE A 31 -4.01 -9.10 -9.94
CA ILE A 31 -3.04 -9.71 -10.86
C ILE A 31 -3.61 -11.00 -11.46
N LEU A 32 -4.17 -11.89 -10.63
CA LEU A 32 -4.79 -13.13 -11.09
C LEU A 32 -5.97 -12.87 -12.06
N ALA A 33 -6.79 -11.85 -11.80
CA ALA A 33 -7.90 -11.48 -12.67
C ALA A 33 -7.43 -10.88 -14.01
N LEU A 34 -6.29 -10.17 -14.04
CA LEU A 34 -5.77 -9.53 -15.24
C LEU A 34 -4.98 -10.49 -16.15
N ILE A 35 -4.41 -11.59 -15.63
CA ILE A 35 -3.70 -12.61 -16.43
C ILE A 35 -4.47 -13.10 -17.67
N PRO A 36 -5.74 -13.55 -17.55
CA PRO A 36 -6.49 -14.01 -18.72
C PRO A 36 -6.83 -12.87 -19.69
N ILE A 37 -7.01 -11.64 -19.18
CA ILE A 37 -7.32 -10.46 -20.00
C ILE A 37 -6.11 -10.07 -20.85
N LEU A 38 -4.89 -10.14 -20.29
CA LEU A 38 -3.65 -9.84 -21.01
C LEU A 38 -3.28 -10.93 -22.04
N THR A 39 -3.73 -12.16 -21.83
CA THR A 39 -3.44 -13.31 -22.71
C THR A 39 -4.50 -13.49 -23.80
N SER A 40 -5.70 -12.94 -23.64
CA SER A 40 -6.80 -13.09 -24.58
C SER A 40 -6.63 -12.19 -25.81
N THR A 41 -6.60 -12.81 -27.00
CA THR A 41 -6.55 -12.13 -28.31
C THR A 41 -7.92 -12.17 -29.03
N GLY A 42 -9.01 -12.31 -28.29
CA GLY A 42 -10.38 -12.39 -28.83
C GLY A 42 -11.01 -11.02 -29.16
N ARG A 43 -12.21 -11.02 -29.78
CA ARG A 43 -13.00 -9.78 -30.00
C ARG A 43 -13.19 -9.02 -28.68
N GLY A 44 -12.71 -7.78 -28.63
CA GLY A 44 -12.73 -6.92 -27.43
C GLY A 44 -11.39 -6.75 -26.72
N SER A 45 -10.35 -7.49 -27.12
CA SER A 45 -8.97 -7.32 -26.59
C SER A 45 -8.44 -5.91 -26.82
N ASP A 46 -8.77 -5.30 -27.95
CA ASP A 46 -8.30 -3.96 -28.33
C ASP A 46 -8.76 -2.85 -27.37
N ILE A 47 -9.81 -3.11 -26.59
CA ILE A 47 -10.34 -2.18 -25.58
C ILE A 47 -9.86 -2.58 -24.17
N MET A 48 -9.83 -3.89 -23.86
CA MET A 48 -9.49 -4.36 -22.52
C MET A 48 -7.99 -4.29 -22.21
N VAL A 49 -7.12 -4.55 -23.18
CA VAL A 49 -5.65 -4.51 -23.02
C VAL A 49 -5.15 -3.13 -22.59
N PRO A 50 -5.53 -2.01 -23.25
CA PRO A 50 -5.08 -0.68 -22.83
C PRO A 50 -5.62 -0.24 -21.46
N MET A 51 -6.69 -0.85 -20.96
CA MET A 51 -7.16 -0.65 -19.58
C MET A 51 -6.39 -1.51 -18.57
N ALA A 52 -6.04 -2.75 -18.92
CA ALA A 52 -5.37 -3.70 -18.04
C ALA A 52 -3.89 -3.35 -17.78
N ILE A 53 -3.16 -2.89 -18.80
CA ILE A 53 -1.74 -2.53 -18.70
C ILE A 53 -1.46 -1.47 -17.61
N PRO A 54 -2.14 -0.31 -17.59
CA PRO A 54 -1.90 0.70 -16.56
C PRO A 54 -2.33 0.23 -15.17
N SER A 55 -3.43 -0.53 -15.06
CA SER A 55 -3.84 -1.12 -13.79
C SER A 55 -2.78 -2.09 -13.25
N PHE A 56 -2.22 -2.95 -14.09
CA PHE A 56 -1.15 -3.87 -13.70
C PHE A 56 0.10 -3.11 -13.21
N GLY A 57 0.52 -2.07 -13.94
CA GLY A 57 1.63 -1.21 -13.52
C GLY A 57 1.36 -0.48 -12.20
N GLY A 58 0.14 0.03 -12.00
CA GLY A 58 -0.26 0.71 -10.76
C GLY A 58 -0.23 -0.23 -9.55
N MET A 59 -0.67 -1.48 -9.72
CA MET A 59 -0.64 -2.49 -8.65
C MET A 59 0.78 -2.87 -8.24
N LEU A 60 1.76 -2.85 -9.17
CA LEU A 60 3.17 -3.03 -8.80
C LEU A 60 3.71 -1.88 -7.95
N ILE A 61 3.28 -0.64 -8.22
CA ILE A 61 3.65 0.53 -7.42
C ILE A 61 2.96 0.51 -6.05
N GLU A 62 1.73 0.01 -5.96
CA GLU A 62 0.97 -0.13 -4.72
C GLU A 62 1.75 -0.91 -3.64
N VAL A 63 2.37 -2.03 -4.03
CA VAL A 63 3.18 -2.86 -3.11
C VAL A 63 4.33 -2.06 -2.48
N MET A 64 4.97 -1.18 -3.25
CA MET A 64 6.02 -0.30 -2.72
C MET A 64 5.44 0.73 -1.75
N THR A 65 4.28 1.31 -2.08
CA THR A 65 3.64 2.31 -1.21
C THR A 65 3.18 1.74 0.12
N MET A 66 2.83 0.45 0.19
CA MET A 66 2.43 -0.22 1.41
C MET A 66 3.51 -0.17 2.51
N LEU A 67 4.78 -0.11 2.14
CA LEU A 67 5.92 0.10 3.06
C LEU A 67 6.21 1.59 3.30
N VAL A 68 6.01 2.43 2.30
CA VAL A 68 6.26 3.88 2.39
C VAL A 68 5.29 4.56 3.36
N VAL A 69 4.00 4.18 3.35
CA VAL A 69 2.97 4.76 4.22
C VAL A 69 3.27 4.61 5.73
N PRO A 70 3.57 3.41 6.28
CA PRO A 70 3.88 3.26 7.71
C PRO A 70 5.20 3.96 8.09
N VAL A 71 6.18 4.00 7.19
CA VAL A 71 7.46 4.70 7.41
C VAL A 71 7.25 6.22 7.46
N LEU A 72 6.47 6.78 6.53
CA LEU A 72 6.10 8.20 6.54
C LEU A 72 5.26 8.56 7.78
N TYR A 73 4.34 7.70 8.19
CA TYR A 73 3.56 7.95 9.39
C TYR A 73 4.45 7.95 10.65
N CYS A 74 5.39 7.00 10.75
CA CYS A 74 6.35 6.97 11.85
C CYS A 74 7.23 8.22 11.88
N SER A 75 7.76 8.66 10.73
CA SER A 75 8.62 9.85 10.66
C SER A 75 7.87 11.13 11.01
N VAL A 76 6.63 11.28 10.54
CA VAL A 76 5.77 12.43 10.89
C VAL A 76 5.44 12.42 12.39
N MET A 77 5.13 11.25 12.96
CA MET A 77 4.86 11.11 14.39
C MET A 77 6.09 11.46 15.24
N GLU A 78 7.27 10.98 14.87
CA GLU A 78 8.53 11.34 15.54
C GLU A 78 8.84 12.84 15.41
N TRP A 79 8.54 13.45 14.26
CA TRP A 79 8.78 14.88 14.05
C TRP A 79 7.82 15.74 14.87
N LYS A 80 6.55 15.35 14.97
CA LYS A 80 5.56 15.97 15.87
C LYS A 80 5.99 15.88 17.33
N LEU A 81 6.45 14.71 17.79
CA LEU A 81 6.96 14.51 19.15
C LEU A 81 8.20 15.39 19.43
N LYS A 82 9.09 15.58 18.45
CA LYS A 82 10.25 16.49 18.55
C LYS A 82 9.89 17.98 18.53
N LEU A 83 8.77 18.33 17.90
CA LEU A 83 8.27 19.71 17.82
C LEU A 83 7.44 20.14 19.03
N GLY A 84 7.26 19.28 20.04
CA GLY A 84 6.58 19.63 21.30
C GLY A 84 5.08 19.92 21.16
N ILE A 85 4.46 19.45 20.08
CA ILE A 85 3.02 19.59 19.85
C ILE A 85 2.34 18.40 20.55
N GLU A 86 1.78 18.62 21.73
CA GLU A 86 0.91 17.65 22.41
C GLU A 86 -0.26 17.30 21.50
N ASP A 87 -0.43 16.01 21.20
CA ASP A 87 -1.67 15.53 20.59
C ASP A 87 -2.79 15.68 21.67
N PRO A 88 -3.91 16.38 21.36
CA PRO A 88 -5.04 16.50 22.28
C PRO A 88 -5.68 15.14 22.63
#